data_AF-A0A2V9B0W2-F1
#
_entry.id   AF-A0A2V9B0W2-F1
#
_cell.length_a   1.000
_cell.length_b   1.000
_cell.length_c   1.000
_cell.angle_alpha   90.00
_cell.angle_beta   90.00
_cell.angle_gamma   90.00
#
_symmetry.space_group_name_H-M   'P 1'
#
loop_
_entity.id
_entity.type
_entity.pdbx_description
1 polymer ?
#
loop_
_entity_poly.entity_id
_entity_poly.type
_entity_poly.pdbx_seq_one_letter_code
_entity_poly.pdbx_strand_id
1 'polypeptide(L)'
;MPATEPAKVMKDIQPLCFEHHAEMRREQLASHREKVVYSCQEPECHIHYCGSDGYFFNPAGEDLIDQYGIPRLHCAQDGSPLYLLEVQPENHSFRLWRCPKCNMSRVSGMVH
;
A
#
# COMPACT_ATOMS: atom_id res chain seq x y z
N MET A 1 5.28 0.23 -36.24
CA MET A 1 6.18 -0.70 -35.52
C MET A 1 6.40 -0.17 -34.12
N PRO A 2 6.60 -1.03 -33.13
CA PRO A 2 5.61 -1.80 -32.36
C PRO A 2 4.97 -0.98 -31.22
N ALA A 3 3.90 -1.53 -30.66
CA ALA A 3 3.25 -1.06 -29.45
C ALA A 3 4.22 -1.13 -28.27
N THR A 4 4.48 0.00 -27.62
CA THR A 4 4.90 -0.01 -26.21
C THR A 4 3.69 0.44 -25.43
N GLU A 5 2.98 -0.56 -24.94
CA GLU A 5 1.78 -0.49 -24.14
C GLU A 5 1.94 0.60 -23.06
N PRO A 6 0.98 1.52 -22.89
CA PRO A 6 1.08 2.54 -21.88
C PRO A 6 1.19 1.84 -20.52
N ALA A 7 2.25 2.17 -19.79
CA ALA A 7 2.51 1.75 -18.43
C ALA A 7 1.20 1.50 -17.69
N LYS A 8 0.91 0.21 -17.48
CA LYS A 8 -0.35 -0.31 -16.96
C LYS A 8 -0.77 0.54 -15.78
N VAL A 9 -1.81 1.30 -16.03
CA VAL A 9 -2.33 2.40 -15.23
C VAL A 9 -2.56 1.93 -13.78
N MET A 10 -1.64 2.26 -12.86
CA MET A 10 -1.88 2.25 -11.41
C MET A 10 -2.80 3.43 -10.99
N LYS A 11 -3.81 3.82 -11.80
CA LYS A 11 -4.57 5.07 -11.58
C LYS A 11 -5.81 4.94 -10.69
N ASP A 12 -6.17 3.78 -10.16
CA ASP A 12 -7.39 3.67 -9.34
C ASP A 12 -7.27 2.67 -8.19
N ILE A 13 -6.15 2.68 -7.46
CA ILE A 13 -6.12 2.05 -6.14
C ILE A 13 -6.37 3.11 -5.07
N GLN A 14 -7.23 2.78 -4.11
CA GLN A 14 -7.44 3.56 -2.89
C GLN A 14 -6.92 2.70 -1.73
N PRO A 15 -5.62 2.76 -1.43
CA PRO A 15 -5.07 2.04 -0.30
C PRO A 15 -5.50 2.70 1.01
N LEU A 16 -5.77 1.89 2.02
CA LEU A 16 -5.97 2.34 3.40
C LEU A 16 -4.64 2.38 4.14
N CYS A 17 -4.52 3.27 5.12
CA CYS A 17 -3.42 3.27 6.06
C CYS A 17 -3.48 2.01 6.94
N PHE A 18 -2.38 1.28 7.13
CA PHE A 18 -2.41 0.05 7.92
C PHE A 18 -2.52 0.26 9.44
N GLU A 19 -2.31 1.50 9.89
CA GLU A 19 -2.37 1.90 11.30
C GLU A 19 -3.72 2.56 11.62
N HIS A 20 -4.06 3.61 10.85
CA HIS A 20 -5.28 4.39 11.08
C HIS A 20 -6.49 3.86 10.32
N HIS A 21 -6.29 2.96 9.35
CA HIS A 21 -7.33 2.44 8.46
C HIS A 21 -8.09 3.52 7.66
N ALA A 22 -7.54 4.73 7.58
CA ALA A 22 -8.06 5.83 6.80
C ALA A 22 -7.66 5.70 5.32
N GLU A 23 -8.51 6.19 4.42
CA GLU A 23 -8.21 6.25 2.99
C GLU A 23 -7.00 7.13 2.72
N MET A 24 -6.01 6.57 2.03
CA MET A 24 -4.82 7.31 1.65
C MET A 24 -5.07 8.06 0.35
N ARG A 25 -4.59 9.30 0.29
CA ARG A 25 -4.73 10.15 -0.89
C ARG A 25 -3.53 9.98 -1.80
N ARG A 26 -3.78 9.91 -3.11
CA ARG A 26 -2.73 9.95 -4.12
C ARG A 26 -1.97 11.27 -4.02
N GLU A 27 -0.66 11.17 -3.91
CA GLU A 27 0.28 12.27 -4.02
C GLU A 27 1.39 11.96 -5.03
N GLN A 28 1.87 12.99 -5.71
CA GLN A 28 3.03 12.89 -6.60
C GLN A 28 4.23 13.48 -5.87
N LEU A 29 5.08 12.63 -5.31
CA LEU A 29 6.29 13.05 -4.61
C LEU A 29 7.46 13.16 -5.60
N ALA A 30 8.00 14.38 -5.74
CA ALA A 30 9.12 14.67 -6.66
C ALA A 30 10.40 13.86 -6.34
N SER A 31 10.64 13.55 -5.05
CA SER A 31 11.82 12.78 -4.61
C SER A 31 11.77 11.30 -4.99
N HIS A 32 10.58 10.72 -5.19
CA HIS A 32 10.42 9.29 -5.44
C HIS A 32 10.39 8.96 -6.94
N ARG A 33 11.30 9.58 -7.72
CA ARG A 33 11.50 9.36 -9.17
C ARG A 33 10.17 9.18 -9.92
N GLU A 34 9.29 10.18 -9.85
CA GLU A 34 8.04 10.21 -10.63
C GLU A 34 7.08 9.02 -10.35
N LYS A 35 7.22 8.35 -9.20
CA LYS A 35 6.29 7.29 -8.78
C LYS A 35 5.06 7.89 -8.09
N VAL A 36 3.90 7.33 -8.43
CA VAL A 36 2.64 7.61 -7.72
C VAL A 36 2.72 6.99 -6.33
N VAL A 37 2.59 7.83 -5.31
CA VAL A 37 2.54 7.40 -3.92
C VAL A 37 1.21 7.81 -3.30
N TYR A 38 0.87 7.19 -2.18
CA TYR A 38 -0.36 7.47 -1.45
C TYR A 38 0.02 7.81 -0.02
N SER A 39 -0.55 8.85 0.56
CA SER A 39 -0.26 9.29 1.92
C SER A 39 -1.52 9.24 2.79
N CYS A 40 -1.35 8.89 4.06
CA CYS A 40 -2.44 9.02 5.02
C CYS A 40 -2.82 10.52 5.17
N GLN A 41 -4.10 10.82 5.31
CA GLN A 41 -4.57 12.20 5.54
C GLN A 41 -4.67 12.55 7.03
N GLU A 42 -4.40 11.58 7.91
CA GLU A 42 -4.43 11.79 9.36
C GLU A 42 -3.27 12.68 9.82
N PRO A 43 -3.51 13.63 10.75
CA PRO A 43 -2.46 14.43 11.34
C PRO A 43 -1.44 13.52 12.05
N GLU A 44 -0.16 13.83 11.93
CA GLU A 44 0.96 13.05 12.51
C GLU A 44 1.20 11.65 11.89
N CYS A 45 0.37 11.21 10.94
CA CYS A 45 0.58 9.96 10.24
C CYS A 45 1.53 10.13 9.05
N HIS A 46 2.72 9.55 9.16
CA HIS A 46 3.79 9.62 8.16
C HIS A 46 3.85 8.37 7.28
N ILE A 47 2.75 7.61 7.21
CA ILE A 47 2.66 6.37 6.43
C ILE A 47 2.32 6.72 4.99
N HIS A 48 3.12 6.17 4.09
CA HIS A 48 2.94 6.24 2.65
C HIS A 48 2.86 4.83 2.05
N TYR A 49 2.24 4.72 0.88
CA TYR A 49 2.19 3.51 0.08
C TYR A 49 2.65 3.79 -1.35
N CYS A 50 3.48 2.91 -1.89
CA CYS A 50 3.89 2.91 -3.29
C CYS A 50 3.56 1.55 -3.89
N GLY A 51 2.97 1.51 -5.09
CA GLY A 51 2.65 0.24 -5.74
C GLY A 51 3.88 -0.63 -6.09
N SER A 52 5.08 -0.04 -6.09
CA SER A 52 6.34 -0.75 -6.30
C SER A 52 7.06 -1.14 -5.00
N ASP A 53 7.01 -0.26 -3.99
CA ASP A 53 7.82 -0.40 -2.77
C ASP A 53 6.99 -0.87 -1.56
N GLY A 54 5.66 -0.81 -1.63
CA GLY A 54 4.74 -1.16 -0.54
C GLY A 54 4.51 -0.01 0.42
N TYR A 55 4.19 -0.32 1.67
CA TYR A 55 4.06 0.67 2.73
C TYR A 55 5.44 1.10 3.25
N PHE A 56 5.62 2.39 3.50
CA PHE A 56 6.86 2.98 4.03
C PHE A 56 6.55 4.24 4.83
N PHE A 57 7.49 4.67 5.69
CA PHE A 57 7.40 5.96 6.38
C PHE A 57 8.19 7.03 5.61
N ASN A 58 7.73 8.27 5.61
CA ASN A 58 8.45 9.42 5.02
C ASN A 58 8.25 10.64 5.93
N PRO A 59 9.29 11.39 6.34
CA PRO A 59 10.72 11.37 5.95
C PRO A 59 11.60 10.37 6.72
N ALA A 60 10.97 9.39 7.34
CA ALA A 60 11.56 8.49 8.29
C ALA A 60 12.30 7.34 7.57
N GLY A 61 13.64 7.30 7.65
CA GLY A 61 14.51 6.37 6.91
C GLY A 61 14.19 4.88 7.06
N GLU A 62 14.82 4.05 6.23
CA GLU A 62 14.59 2.59 6.09
C GLU A 62 14.61 1.80 7.42
N ASP A 63 15.36 2.29 8.41
CA ASP A 63 15.49 1.72 9.76
C ASP A 63 14.16 1.66 10.51
N LEU A 64 13.26 2.61 10.24
CA LEU A 64 11.96 2.71 10.91
C LEU A 64 10.98 1.62 10.40
N ILE A 65 11.18 1.08 9.20
CA ILE A 65 10.27 0.09 8.60
C ILE A 65 10.26 -1.22 9.41
N ASP A 66 11.41 -1.63 9.96
CA ASP A 66 11.55 -2.87 10.73
C ASP A 66 10.96 -2.72 12.14
N GLN A 67 11.21 -1.59 12.81
CA GLN A 67 10.70 -1.34 14.15
C GLN A 67 9.19 -1.06 14.23
N TYR A 68 8.57 -0.54 13.18
CA TYR A 68 7.13 -0.25 13.17
C TYR A 68 6.27 -1.43 12.69
N GLY A 69 6.88 -2.58 12.37
CA GLY A 69 6.14 -3.77 11.96
C GLY A 69 5.34 -3.58 10.67
N ILE A 70 5.90 -2.84 9.70
CA ILE A 70 5.20 -2.58 8.44
C ILE A 70 4.87 -3.91 7.74
N PRO A 71 3.61 -4.12 7.31
CA PRO A 71 3.19 -5.35 6.67
C PRO A 71 3.84 -5.51 5.30
N ARG A 72 4.83 -6.41 5.22
CA ARG A 72 5.52 -6.81 3.97
C ARG A 72 4.77 -7.95 3.26
N LEU A 73 3.47 -7.76 3.04
CA LEU A 73 2.65 -8.73 2.34
C LEU A 73 2.87 -8.59 0.84
N HIS A 74 3.30 -9.67 0.18
CA HIS A 74 3.52 -9.70 -1.26
C HIS A 74 2.53 -10.63 -1.95
N CYS A 75 2.14 -10.27 -3.17
CA CYS A 75 1.30 -11.11 -4.01
C CYS A 75 2.08 -12.37 -4.44
N ALA A 76 1.52 -13.55 -4.22
CA ALA A 76 2.16 -14.82 -4.58
C ALA A 76 2.39 -15.00 -6.09
N GLN A 77 1.65 -14.27 -6.94
CA GLN A 77 1.73 -14.42 -8.40
C GLN A 77 2.77 -13.52 -9.05
N ASP A 78 2.92 -12.28 -8.56
CA ASP A 78 3.76 -11.25 -9.21
C ASP A 78 4.82 -10.67 -8.27
N GLY A 79 4.78 -11.00 -6.97
CA GLY A 79 5.64 -10.41 -5.96
C GLY A 79 5.34 -8.94 -5.64
N SER A 80 4.34 -8.33 -6.29
CA SER A 80 3.94 -6.95 -5.99
C SER A 80 3.44 -6.79 -4.55
N PRO A 81 3.82 -5.70 -3.85
CA PRO A 81 3.37 -5.46 -2.49
C PRO A 81 1.86 -5.20 -2.45
N LEU A 82 1.17 -5.94 -1.60
CA LEU A 82 -0.28 -5.81 -1.41
C LEU A 82 -0.58 -4.51 -0.63
N TYR A 83 -1.68 -3.85 -0.98
CA TYR A 83 -2.22 -2.73 -0.20
C TYR A 83 -3.41 -3.16 0.64
N LEU A 84 -3.63 -2.51 1.77
CA LEU A 84 -4.83 -2.68 2.57
C LEU A 84 -6.01 -2.04 1.83
N LEU A 85 -6.98 -2.87 1.43
CA LEU A 85 -8.19 -2.44 0.74
C LEU A 85 -9.30 -2.11 1.73
N GLU A 86 -9.49 -2.97 2.73
CA GLU A 86 -10.60 -2.87 3.66
C GLU A 86 -10.21 -3.46 5.02
N VAL A 87 -10.79 -2.90 6.08
CA VAL A 87 -10.77 -3.48 7.43
C VAL A 87 -12.19 -3.61 7.92
N GLN A 88 -12.45 -4.61 8.77
CA GLN A 88 -13.75 -4.70 9.43
C GLN A 88 -13.71 -3.97 10.78
N PRO A 89 -14.59 -2.98 11.01
CA PRO A 89 -14.65 -2.27 12.28
C PRO A 89 -15.08 -3.20 13.43
N GLU A 90 -15.86 -4.24 13.14
CA GLU A 90 -16.29 -5.23 14.15
C GLU A 90 -15.19 -6.23 14.51
N ASN A 91 -14.17 -6.38 13.66
CA ASN A 91 -13.05 -7.29 13.88
C ASN A 91 -11.74 -6.63 13.43
N HIS A 92 -11.08 -5.94 14.36
CA HIS A 92 -9.85 -5.17 14.11
C HIS A 92 -8.68 -6.04 13.60
N SER A 93 -8.75 -7.36 13.77
CA SER A 93 -7.77 -8.31 13.23
C SER A 93 -8.03 -8.63 11.77
N PHE A 94 -9.26 -8.47 11.26
CA PHE A 94 -9.58 -8.70 9.86
C PHE A 94 -9.09 -7.57 8.98
N ARG A 95 -8.16 -7.90 8.09
CA ARG A 95 -7.57 -6.97 7.12
C ARG A 95 -7.62 -7.60 5.74
N LEU A 96 -8.30 -6.97 4.81
CA LEU A 96 -8.38 -7.38 3.41
C LEU A 96 -7.31 -6.64 2.61
N TRP A 97 -6.33 -7.38 2.13
CA TRP A 97 -5.24 -6.88 1.32
C TRP A 97 -5.51 -7.16 -0.16
N ARG A 98 -5.13 -6.26 -1.07
CA ARG A 98 -5.34 -6.44 -2.52
C ARG A 98 -4.08 -6.13 -3.31
N CYS A 99 -3.88 -6.88 -4.39
CA CYS A 99 -2.74 -6.68 -5.29
C CYS A 99 -3.09 -5.62 -6.33
N PRO A 100 -2.25 -4.58 -6.50
CA PRO A 100 -2.52 -3.51 -7.46
C PRO A 100 -2.40 -3.95 -8.93
N LYS A 101 -1.77 -5.11 -9.22
CA LYS A 101 -1.52 -5.57 -10.59
C LYS A 101 -2.47 -6.66 -11.09
N CYS A 102 -2.74 -7.66 -10.25
CA CYS A 102 -3.56 -8.82 -10.61
C CYS A 102 -4.91 -8.85 -9.88
N ASN A 103 -5.20 -7.85 -9.05
CA ASN A 103 -6.44 -7.69 -8.30
C ASN A 103 -6.77 -8.82 -7.31
N MET A 104 -5.87 -9.78 -7.09
CA MET A 104 -6.04 -10.81 -6.05
C MET A 104 -6.09 -10.18 -4.67
N SER A 105 -7.02 -10.66 -3.85
CA SER A 105 -7.17 -10.26 -2.46
C SER A 105 -6.73 -11.36 -1.50
N ARG A 106 -6.12 -10.97 -0.40
CA ARG A 106 -5.69 -11.84 0.70
C ARG A 106 -6.22 -11.28 2.00
N VAL A 107 -6.90 -12.12 2.77
CA VAL A 107 -7.26 -11.78 4.16
C VAL A 107 -6.09 -12.10 5.08
N SER A 108 -5.76 -11.18 5.98
CA SER A 108 -4.89 -11.42 7.12
C SER A 108 -5.72 -11.20 8.38
N GLY A 109 -5.70 -12.13 9.34
CA GLY A 109 -6.57 -12.10 10.52
C GLY A 109 -7.26 -13.41 10.88
N MET A 110 -6.72 -14.57 10.48
CA MET A 110 -7.25 -15.84 11.00
C MET A 110 -6.76 -16.04 12.43
N VAL A 111 -7.68 -15.81 13.37
CA VAL A 111 -7.66 -16.38 14.72
C VAL A 111 -7.60 -17.91 14.54
N HIS A 112 -6.55 -18.54 15.05
CA HIS A 112 -6.59 -19.95 15.42
C HIS A 112 -6.97 -20.03 16.89
#